data_AF-A0A653BLM4-F1
#
_entry.id   AF-A0A653BLM4-F1
#
_cell.length_a   1.000
_cell.length_b   1.000
_cell.length_c   1.000
_cell.angle_alpha   90.00
_cell.angle_beta   90.00
_cell.angle_gamma   90.00
#
_symmetry.space_group_name_H-M   'P 1'
#
loop_
_entity.id
_entity.type
_entity.pdbx_description
1 polymer ?
#
loop_
_entity_poly.entity_id
_entity_poly.type
_entity_poly.pdbx_seq_one_letter_code
_entity_poly.pdbx_strand_id
1 'polypeptide(L)'
;MEEYERLASDLLEWIRRTMPWLASRQTDNSLAGVQKKLEEYRTYRRKHKPPRVEQKAKLETNFNTLQTKLRLSNRPAYMPTEGKMVSV
;
A
#
# COMPACT_ATOMS: atom_id res chain seq x y z
N MET A 1 -1.89 -18.11 -4.38
CA MET A 1 -0.94 -17.24 -5.12
C MET A 1 -1.69 -16.07 -5.72
N GLU A 2 -2.78 -16.32 -6.44
CA GLU A 2 -3.69 -15.29 -6.98
C GLU A 2 -4.17 -14.25 -5.95
N GLU A 3 -4.56 -14.66 -4.74
CA GLU A 3 -5.02 -13.71 -3.73
C GLU A 3 -3.90 -12.76 -3.25
N TYR A 4 -2.66 -13.24 -3.14
CA TYR A 4 -1.51 -12.39 -2.84
C TYR A 4 -1.28 -11.38 -3.98
N GLU A 5 -1.31 -11.86 -5.22
CA GLU A 5 -1.11 -10.99 -6.39
C GLU A 5 -2.20 -9.94 -6.54
N ARG A 6 -3.46 -10.30 -6.30
CA ARG A 6 -4.62 -9.40 -6.35
C ARG A 6 -4.50 -8.32 -5.29
N LEU A 7 -4.24 -8.71 -4.03
CA LEU A 7 -4.06 -7.78 -2.91
C LEU A 7 -2.84 -6.87 -3.10
N ALA A 8 -1.73 -7.40 -3.61
CA ALA A 8 -0.54 -6.60 -3.89
C ALA A 8 -0.81 -5.57 -5.00
N SER A 9 -1.52 -5.97 -6.07
CA SER A 9 -1.85 -5.08 -7.19
C SER A 9 -2.78 -3.94 -6.73
N ASP A 10 -3.82 -4.24 -5.95
CA ASP A 10 -4.74 -3.22 -5.40
C ASP A 10 -4.02 -2.22 -4.48
N LEU A 11 -3.14 -2.71 -3.60
CA LEU A 11 -2.37 -1.84 -2.71
C LEU A 11 -1.42 -0.92 -3.50
N LEU A 12 -0.70 -1.47 -4.48
CA LEU A 12 0.24 -0.71 -5.29
C LEU A 12 -0.46 0.31 -6.20
N GLU A 13 -1.61 -0.04 -6.77
CA GLU A 13 -2.43 0.89 -7.53
C GLU A 13 -2.91 2.05 -6.63
N TRP A 14 -3.39 1.73 -5.42
CA TRP A 14 -3.80 2.76 -4.46
C TRP A 14 -2.66 3.70 -4.09
N ILE A 15 -1.44 3.18 -3.87
CA ILE A 15 -0.26 4.00 -3.60
C ILE A 15 0.03 4.91 -4.81
N ARG A 16 0.09 4.35 -6.02
CA ARG A 16 0.36 5.12 -7.25
C ARG A 16 -0.65 6.24 -7.48
N ARG A 17 -1.93 6.01 -7.17
CA ARG A 17 -3.00 7.02 -7.29
C ARG A 17 -2.92 8.09 -6.20
N THR A 18 -2.50 7.73 -4.98
CA THR A 18 -2.49 8.64 -3.83
C THR A 18 -1.24 9.52 -3.79
N MET A 19 -0.11 9.03 -4.29
CA MET A 19 1.18 9.74 -4.26
C MET A 19 1.15 11.12 -4.93
N PRO A 20 0.58 11.32 -6.14
CA PRO A 20 0.50 12.64 -6.76
C PRO A 20 -0.31 13.64 -5.93
N TRP A 21 -1.40 13.19 -5.31
CA TRP A 21 -2.22 14.04 -4.44
C TRP A 21 -1.44 14.48 -3.20
N LEU A 22 -0.68 13.58 -2.58
CA LEU A 22 0.19 13.90 -1.42
C LEU A 22 1.37 14.80 -1.79
N ALA A 23 1.92 14.66 -2.99
CA ALA A 23 3.04 15.46 -3.47
C ALA A 23 2.61 16.88 -3.91
N SER A 24 1.32 17.07 -4.23
CA SER A 24 0.80 18.36 -4.67
C SER A 24 0.86 19.39 -3.55
N ARG A 25 1.63 20.46 -3.80
CA ARG A 25 1.73 21.64 -2.90
C ARG A 25 0.91 22.83 -3.40
N GLN A 26 0.09 22.63 -4.43
CA GLN A 26 -0.75 23.72 -4.94
C GLN A 26 -1.76 24.12 -3.87
N THR A 27 -1.95 25.41 -3.64
CA THR A 27 -2.99 25.98 -2.78
C THR A 27 -3.71 27.08 -3.55
N ASP A 28 -4.96 27.34 -3.21
CA ASP A 28 -5.79 28.41 -3.76
C ASP A 28 -5.50 29.78 -3.11
N ASN A 29 -4.40 29.88 -2.34
CA ASN A 29 -3.99 31.05 -1.56
C ASN A 29 -5.07 31.65 -0.65
N SER A 30 -6.07 30.84 -0.27
CA SER A 30 -7.12 31.21 0.67
C SER A 30 -6.96 30.45 1.97
N LEU A 31 -7.24 31.09 3.11
CA LEU A 31 -7.22 30.42 4.41
C LEU A 31 -8.21 29.25 4.45
N ALA A 32 -9.41 29.45 3.87
CA ALA A 32 -10.46 28.45 3.82
C ALA A 32 -10.04 27.21 3.00
N GLY A 33 -9.39 27.40 1.86
CA GLY A 33 -8.92 26.29 1.02
C GLY A 33 -7.75 25.53 1.65
N VAL A 34 -6.83 26.21 2.33
CA VAL A 34 -5.77 25.56 3.11
C VAL A 34 -6.37 24.75 4.27
N GLN A 35 -7.34 25.30 5.01
CA GLN A 35 -8.04 24.57 6.07
C GLN A 35 -8.77 23.32 5.54
N LYS A 36 -9.46 23.44 4.40
CA LYS A 36 -10.12 22.31 3.75
C LYS A 36 -9.13 21.20 3.40
N LYS A 37 -7.99 21.54 2.78
CA LYS A 37 -6.94 20.55 2.44
C LYS A 37 -6.35 19.88 3.68
N LEU A 38 -6.18 20.63 4.77
CA LEU A 38 -5.71 20.07 6.04
C LEU A 38 -6.71 19.04 6.60
N GLU A 39 -8.01 19.30 6.54
CA GLU A 39 -9.05 18.36 6.97
C GLU A 39 -9.12 17.12 6.07
N GLU A 40 -8.98 17.28 4.75
CA GLU A 40 -8.86 16.16 3.82
C GLU A 40 -7.64 15.29 4.16
N TYR A 41 -6.49 15.91 4.46
CA TYR A 41 -5.28 15.20 4.88
C TYR A 41 -5.43 14.50 6.23
N ARG A 42 -6.10 15.12 7.20
CA ARG A 42 -6.43 14.50 8.50
C ARG A 42 -7.33 13.29 8.31
N THR A 43 -8.33 13.39 7.45
CA THR A 43 -9.24 12.29 7.10
C THR A 43 -8.49 11.16 6.41
N TYR A 44 -7.62 11.48 5.46
CA TYR A 44 -6.73 10.51 4.83
C TYR A 44 -5.90 9.74 5.85
N ARG A 45 -5.22 10.43 6.77
CA ARG A 45 -4.39 9.79 7.79
C ARG A 45 -5.17 8.91 8.77
N ARG A 46 -6.39 9.31 9.13
CA ARG A 46 -7.19 8.62 10.17
C ARG A 46 -8.08 7.51 9.63
N LYS A 47 -8.56 7.63 8.38
CA LYS A 47 -9.55 6.70 7.82
C LYS A 47 -9.03 5.91 6.63
N HIS A 48 -8.33 6.56 5.71
CA HIS A 48 -7.94 5.92 4.45
C HIS A 48 -6.59 5.20 4.52
N LYS A 49 -5.61 5.76 5.23
CA LYS A 49 -4.26 5.16 5.36
C LYS A 49 -4.22 3.90 6.26
N PRO A 50 -4.89 3.85 7.43
CA PRO A 50 -4.79 2.69 8.34
C PRO A 50 -5.13 1.33 7.69
N PRO A 51 -6.26 1.15 6.96
CA PRO A 51 -6.57 -0.15 6.35
C PRO A 51 -5.54 -0.58 5.29
N ARG A 52 -4.88 0.38 4.63
CA ARG A 52 -3.81 0.10 3.65
C ARG A 52 -2.52 -0.36 4.32
N VAL A 53 -2.22 0.14 5.52
CA VAL A 53 -1.10 -0.34 6.34
C VAL A 53 -1.37 -1.76 6.82
N GLU A 54 -2.59 -2.07 7.26
CA GLU A 54 -2.99 -3.43 7.64
C GLU A 54 -2.90 -4.41 6.47
N GLN A 55 -3.37 -4.00 5.28
CA GLN A 55 -3.23 -4.78 4.05
C GLN A 55 -1.75 -5.07 3.72
N LYS A 56 -0.88 -4.06 3.87
CA LYS A 56 0.57 -4.24 3.69
C LYS A 56 1.13 -5.28 4.67
N ALA A 57 0.83 -5.17 5.96
CA ALA A 57 1.30 -6.10 6.98
C ALA A 57 0.80 -7.55 6.72
N LYS A 58 -0.44 -7.69 6.24
CA LYS A 58 -1.00 -8.99 5.84
C LYS A 58 -0.27 -9.58 4.64
N LEU A 59 0.08 -8.76 3.64
CA LEU A 59 0.87 -9.19 2.48
C LEU A 59 2.27 -9.68 2.89
N GLU A 60 2.97 -8.93 3.74
CA GLU A 60 4.29 -9.32 4.28
C GLU A 60 4.21 -10.65 5.05
N THR A 61 3.19 -10.81 5.91
CA THR A 61 2.96 -12.05 6.67
C THR A 61 2.69 -13.24 5.75
N ASN A 62 1.84 -13.06 4.74
CA ASN A 62 1.52 -14.09 3.75
C ASN A 62 2.75 -14.52 2.96
N PHE A 63 3.58 -13.55 2.56
CA PHE A 63 4.83 -13.80 1.87
C PHE A 63 5.79 -14.62 2.74
N ASN A 64 6.01 -14.23 3.99
CA ASN A 64 6.88 -14.94 4.93
C ASN A 64 6.40 -16.38 5.20
N THR A 65 5.09 -16.57 5.32
CA THR A 65 4.49 -17.90 5.50
C THR A 65 4.71 -18.77 4.26
N LEU A 66 4.48 -18.23 3.06
CA LEU A 66 4.69 -18.95 1.81
C LEU A 66 6.17 -19.33 1.63
N GLN A 67 7.08 -18.40 1.91
CA GLN A 67 8.51 -18.61 1.85
C GLN A 67 8.97 -19.71 2.81
N THR A 68 8.44 -19.71 4.04
CA THR A 68 8.74 -20.75 5.04
C THR A 68 8.23 -22.13 4.59
N LYS A 69 7.01 -22.21 4.06
CA LYS A 69 6.42 -23.46 3.55
C LYS A 69 7.23 -24.04 2.38
N LEU A 70 7.67 -23.20 1.44
CA LEU A 70 8.48 -23.65 0.30
C LEU A 70 9.84 -24.15 0.76
N ARG A 71 10.49 -23.44 1.69
CA ARG A 71 11.75 -23.89 2.31
C ARG A 71 11.61 -25.26 2.98
N LEU A 72 10.57 -25.47 3.80
CA LEU A 72 10.34 -26.74 4.48
C LEU A 72 10.03 -27.90 3.52
N SER A 73 9.49 -27.61 2.34
CA SER A 73 9.18 -28.61 1.31
C SER A 73 10.30 -28.80 0.28
N ASN A 74 11.49 -28.24 0.51
CA ASN A 74 12.62 -28.22 -0.42
C ASN A 74 12.25 -27.70 -1.83
N ARG A 75 11.28 -26.77 -1.90
CA ARG A 75 10.86 -26.11 -3.14
C ARG A 75 11.52 -24.74 -3.27
N PRO A 76 11.72 -24.22 -4.50
CA PRO A 76 12.28 -22.90 -4.73
C PRO A 76 11.49 -21.80 -4.03
N ALA A 77 12.18 -20.71 -3.65
CA ALA A 77 11.59 -19.51 -3.07
C ALA A 77 10.47 -18.95 -3.96
N TYR A 78 9.42 -18.42 -3.34
CA TYR A 78 8.41 -17.70 -4.11
C TYR A 78 8.95 -16.33 -4.50
N MET A 79 9.04 -16.07 -5.80
CA MET A 79 9.30 -14.73 -6.33
C MET A 79 7.98 -14.15 -6.85
N PRO A 80 7.46 -13.06 -6.26
CA PRO A 80 6.31 -12.36 -6.82
C PRO A 80 6.63 -11.85 -8.23
N THR A 81 5.62 -11.81 -9.10
CA THR A 81 5.74 -11.20 -10.43
C THR A 81 6.31 -9.78 -10.34
N GLU A 82 7.11 -9.39 -11.34
CA GLU A 82 7.79 -8.08 -11.37
C GLU A 82 6.80 -6.93 -11.07
N GLY A 83 7.21 -6.05 -10.16
CA GLY A 83 6.38 -4.93 -9.71
C GLY A 83 5.29 -5.28 -8.69
N LYS A 84 5.11 -6.54 -8.29
CA LYS A 84 4.21 -6.95 -7.18
C LYS A 84 4.96 -7.24 -5.87
N MET A 85 6.27 -7.00 -5.83
CA MET A 85 7.02 -7.06 -4.58
C MET A 85 6.58 -5.92 -3.66
N VAL A 86 6.00 -6.28 -2.53
CA VAL A 86 5.82 -5.37 -1.39
C VAL A 86 7.13 -5.36 -0.61
N SER A 87 8.15 -4.73 -1.18
CA SER A 87 9.39 -4.38 -0.46
C SER A 87 9.34 -2.88 -0.23
N VAL A 88 9.38 -2.49 1.03
CA VAL A 88 9.33 -1.08 1.47
C VAL A 88 10.52 -0.84 2.37
#